data_AF-A0A258HGR8-F1
#
_entry.id   AF-A0A258HGR8-F1
#
_cell.length_a   1.000
_cell.length_b   1.000
_cell.length_c   1.000
_cell.angle_alpha   90.00
_cell.angle_beta   90.00
_cell.angle_gamma   90.00
#
_symmetry.space_group_name_H-M   'P 1'
#
loop_
_entity.id
_entity.type
_entity.pdbx_description
1 polymer ?
#
loop_
_entity_poly.entity_id
_entity_poly.type
_entity_poly.pdbx_seq_one_letter_code
_entity_poly.pdbx_strand_id
1 'polypeptide(L)'
;MATPRLGRRTLVVAAQALVTVGLLALLWQVADGADALAALASASPGWMLVALAALTLHTVLAAERWHLTAGALGLPLGRGHALREYYLAQLVNSTVPGGVVGDAGRAVRSR
;
A
#
# COMPACT_ATOMS: atom_id res chain seq x y z
N MET A 1 -12.77 -32.32 -26.22
CA MET A 1 -13.38 -31.00 -26.52
C MET A 1 -13.53 -30.24 -25.21
N ALA A 2 -12.64 -29.29 -24.91
CA ALA A 2 -12.66 -28.50 -23.68
C ALA A 2 -13.46 -27.21 -23.89
N THR A 3 -14.51 -26.99 -23.09
CA THR A 3 -15.40 -25.83 -23.17
C THR A 3 -14.75 -24.57 -22.55
N PRO A 4 -15.06 -23.37 -23.06
CA PRO A 4 -14.30 -22.15 -22.77
C PRO A 4 -14.60 -21.62 -21.36
N ARG A 5 -13.68 -21.80 -20.41
CA ARG A 5 -13.72 -21.20 -19.07
C ARG A 5 -13.51 -19.67 -19.04
N LEU A 6 -13.34 -19.05 -20.22
CA LEU A 6 -13.01 -17.64 -20.41
C LEU A 6 -14.19 -16.68 -20.11
N GLY A 7 -15.44 -17.12 -20.29
CA GLY A 7 -16.63 -16.26 -20.13
C GLY A 7 -16.95 -15.90 -18.67
N ARG A 8 -16.85 -16.85 -17.73
CA ARG A 8 -17.18 -16.58 -16.33
C ARG A 8 -16.17 -15.64 -15.66
N ARG A 9 -14.88 -15.82 -15.94
CA ARG A 9 -13.82 -14.97 -15.35
C ARG A 9 -13.92 -13.53 -15.86
N THR A 10 -14.14 -13.34 -17.15
CA THR A 10 -14.30 -11.99 -17.75
C THR A 10 -15.54 -11.28 -17.22
N LEU A 11 -16.68 -11.99 -17.08
CA LEU A 11 -17.89 -11.44 -16.46
C LEU A 11 -17.66 -11.00 -15.01
N VAL A 12 -16.98 -11.82 -14.21
CA VAL A 12 -16.66 -11.47 -12.82
C VAL A 12 -15.74 -10.24 -12.75
N VAL A 13 -14.69 -10.20 -13.57
CA VAL A 13 -13.78 -9.03 -13.61
C VAL A 13 -14.51 -7.78 -14.08
N ALA A 14 -15.38 -7.88 -15.09
CA ALA A 14 -16.18 -6.76 -15.57
C ALA A 14 -17.16 -6.26 -14.49
N ALA A 15 -17.84 -7.16 -13.80
CA ALA A 15 -18.73 -6.82 -12.69
C ALA A 15 -17.96 -6.16 -11.53
N GLN A 16 -16.79 -6.70 -11.16
CA GLN A 16 -15.92 -6.11 -10.14
C GLN A 16 -15.46 -4.70 -10.56
N ALA A 17 -15.02 -4.52 -11.80
CA ALA A 17 -14.61 -3.21 -12.30
C ALA A 17 -15.77 -2.21 -12.28
N LEU A 18 -16.98 -2.61 -12.71
CA LEU A 18 -18.18 -1.78 -12.67
C LEU A 18 -18.56 -1.37 -11.25
N VAL A 19 -18.53 -2.31 -10.30
CA VAL A 19 -18.80 -2.03 -8.90
C VAL A 19 -17.75 -1.08 -8.33
N THR A 20 -16.46 -1.32 -8.58
CA THR A 20 -15.38 -0.45 -8.11
C THR A 20 -15.52 0.96 -8.69
N VAL A 21 -15.73 1.10 -9.99
CA VAL A 21 -15.92 2.42 -10.63
C VAL A 21 -17.19 3.10 -10.10
N GLY A 22 -18.28 2.36 -9.93
CA GLY A 22 -19.52 2.88 -9.35
C GLY A 22 -19.35 3.38 -7.91
N LEU A 23 -18.62 2.64 -7.08
CA LEU A 23 -18.30 3.05 -5.71
C LEU A 23 -17.37 4.27 -5.68
N LEU A 24 -16.37 4.34 -6.56
CA LEU A 24 -15.50 5.52 -6.67
C LEU A 24 -16.28 6.74 -7.14
N ALA A 25 -17.19 6.59 -8.10
CA ALA A 25 -18.06 7.67 -8.56
C ALA A 25 -19.03 8.12 -7.45
N LEU A 26 -19.61 7.18 -6.70
CA LEU A 26 -20.47 7.51 -5.55
C LEU A 26 -19.67 8.26 -4.48
N LEU A 27 -18.48 7.76 -4.13
CA LEU A 27 -17.60 8.42 -3.16
C LEU A 27 -17.25 9.83 -3.62
N TRP A 28 -16.91 9.99 -4.91
CA TRP A 28 -16.61 11.29 -5.50
C TRP A 28 -17.77 12.30 -5.34
N GLN A 29 -19.00 11.85 -5.55
CA GLN A 29 -20.18 12.70 -5.42
C GLN A 29 -20.56 12.99 -3.96
N VAL A 30 -20.40 12.01 -3.07
CA VAL A 30 -20.81 12.13 -1.66
C VAL A 30 -19.76 12.85 -0.81
N ALA A 31 -18.49 12.80 -1.19
CA ALA A 31 -17.38 13.40 -0.45
C ALA A 31 -16.83 14.68 -1.10
N ASP A 32 -17.65 15.38 -1.90
CA ASP A 32 -17.30 16.65 -2.55
C ASP A 32 -15.96 16.59 -3.31
N GLY A 33 -15.80 15.60 -4.20
CA GLY A 33 -14.52 15.31 -4.85
C GLY A 33 -13.94 16.50 -5.62
N ALA A 34 -14.78 17.38 -6.17
CA ALA A 34 -14.33 18.60 -6.84
C ALA A 34 -13.65 19.57 -5.85
N ASP A 35 -14.23 19.76 -4.67
CA ASP A 35 -13.65 20.59 -3.62
C ASP A 35 -12.40 19.95 -3.03
N ALA A 36 -12.37 18.62 -2.91
CA ALA A 36 -11.17 17.89 -2.51
C ALA A 36 -10.01 18.09 -3.51
N LEU A 37 -10.28 18.07 -4.82
CA LEU A 37 -9.27 18.39 -5.84
C LEU A 37 -8.83 19.85 -5.79
N ALA A 38 -9.75 20.79 -5.62
CA ALA A 38 -9.42 22.20 -5.49
C ALA A 38 -8.53 22.45 -4.26
N ALA A 39 -8.87 21.83 -3.13
CA ALA A 39 -8.07 21.87 -1.91
C ALA A 39 -6.66 21.30 -2.15
N LEU A 40 -6.56 20.14 -2.81
CA LEU A 40 -5.28 19.52 -3.16
C LEU A 40 -4.46 20.39 -4.12
N ALA A 41 -5.08 21.03 -5.11
CA ALA A 41 -4.41 21.93 -6.05
C ALA A 41 -3.90 23.20 -5.37
N SER A 42 -4.58 23.66 -4.31
CA SER A 42 -4.18 24.80 -3.50
C SER A 42 -3.20 24.45 -2.37
N ALA A 43 -2.90 23.16 -2.18
CA ALA A 43 -2.04 22.70 -1.10
C ALA A 43 -0.62 23.25 -1.26
N SER A 44 -0.03 23.69 -0.14
CA SER A 44 1.33 24.21 -0.13
C SER A 44 2.34 23.10 -0.48
N PRO A 45 3.15 23.27 -1.54
CA PRO A 45 4.18 22.30 -1.89
C PRO A 45 5.20 22.09 -0.76
N GLY A 46 5.49 23.14 0.02
CA GLY A 46 6.40 23.06 1.17
C GLY A 46 5.89 22.12 2.25
N TRP A 47 4.60 22.23 2.62
CA TRP A 47 3.98 21.32 3.59
C TRP A 47 3.87 19.89 3.06
N MET A 48 3.64 19.70 1.76
CA MET A 48 3.65 18.38 1.14
C MET A 48 5.03 17.73 1.22
N LEU A 49 6.10 18.48 0.98
CA LEU A 49 7.48 18.01 1.12
C LEU A 49 7.82 17.65 2.57
N VAL A 50 7.39 18.48 3.54
CA VAL A 50 7.57 18.19 4.97
C VAL A 50 6.83 16.91 5.36
N ALA A 51 5.59 16.71 4.91
CA ALA A 51 4.83 15.50 5.17
C ALA A 51 5.52 14.26 4.56
N LEU A 52 6.02 14.36 3.33
CA LEU A 52 6.76 13.28 2.67
C LEU A 52 8.07 12.93 3.42
N ALA A 53 8.81 13.96 3.85
CA ALA A 53 10.02 13.78 4.64
C ALA A 53 9.73 13.13 6.00
N ALA A 54 8.67 13.58 6.69
CA ALA A 54 8.23 13.00 7.96
C ALA A 54 7.82 11.52 7.80
N LEU A 55 7.06 11.19 6.74
CA LEU A 55 6.65 9.81 6.45
C LEU A 55 7.86 8.91 6.14
N THR A 56 8.83 9.45 5.38
CA THR A 56 10.09 8.75 5.09
C THR A 56 10.89 8.50 6.36
N LEU A 57 11.05 9.53 7.20
CA LEU A 57 11.75 9.41 8.48
C LEU A 57 11.06 8.39 9.39
N HIS A 58 9.73 8.44 9.50
CA HIS A 58 8.94 7.46 10.24
C HIS A 58 9.21 6.03 9.75
N THR A 59 9.24 5.82 8.43
CA THR A 59 9.54 4.51 7.84
C THR A 59 10.95 4.03 8.18
N VAL A 60 11.96 4.92 8.13
CA VAL A 60 13.34 4.59 8.51
C VAL A 60 13.43 4.20 9.98
N LEU A 61 12.79 4.95 10.87
CA LEU A 61 12.77 4.64 12.31
C LEU A 61 12.07 3.30 12.60
N ALA A 62 10.98 3.01 11.90
CA ALA A 62 10.29 1.72 12.00
C ALA A 62 11.18 0.55 11.53
N ALA A 63 11.92 0.74 10.43
CA ALA A 63 12.88 -0.23 9.92
C ALA A 63 14.06 -0.46 10.88
N GLU A 64 14.60 0.60 11.49
CA GLU A 64 15.69 0.46 12.48
C GLU A 64 15.19 -0.27 13.74
N ARG A 65 13.98 0.03 14.22
CA ARG A 65 13.36 -0.71 15.33
C ARG A 65 13.26 -2.21 15.02
N TRP A 66 12.86 -2.56 13.79
CA TRP A 66 12.82 -3.96 13.35
C TRP A 66 14.22 -4.58 13.26
N HIS A 67 15.20 -3.86 12.74
CA HIS A 67 16.59 -4.30 12.68
C HIS A 67 17.15 -4.63 14.08
N LEU A 68 16.95 -3.73 15.05
CA LEU A 68 17.39 -3.93 16.43
C LEU A 68 16.71 -5.13 17.09
N THR A 69 15.39 -5.26 16.92
CA THR A 69 14.63 -6.39 17.50
C THR A 69 15.00 -7.73 16.86
N ALA A 70 15.21 -7.78 15.55
CA ALA A 70 15.68 -8.98 14.85
C ALA A 70 17.10 -9.36 15.28
N GLY A 71 18.00 -8.38 15.42
CA GLY A 71 19.35 -8.59 15.91
C GLY A 71 19.38 -9.19 17.32
N ALA A 72 18.51 -8.70 18.22
CA ALA A 72 18.35 -9.27 19.56
C ALA A 72 17.82 -10.73 19.56
N LEU A 73 17.13 -11.13 18.49
CA LEU A 73 16.65 -12.51 18.28
C LEU A 73 17.63 -13.39 17.50
N GLY A 74 18.85 -12.90 17.22
CA GLY A 74 19.88 -13.65 16.50
C GLY A 74 19.64 -13.74 14.99
N LEU A 75 18.75 -12.90 14.43
CA LEU A 75 18.48 -12.83 12.99
C LEU A 75 19.30 -11.68 12.38
N PRO A 76 20.42 -11.95 11.69
CA PRO A 76 21.26 -10.91 11.11
C PRO A 76 20.56 -10.27 9.90
N LEU A 77 19.77 -9.23 10.15
CA LEU A 77 19.18 -8.40 9.09
C LEU A 77 20.08 -7.20 8.85
N GLY A 78 20.48 -6.92 7.61
CA GLY A 78 21.15 -5.65 7.29
C GLY A 78 20.17 -4.47 7.36
N ARG A 79 20.62 -3.29 7.85
CA ARG A 79 19.80 -2.07 7.93
C ARG A 79 19.09 -1.71 6.61
N GLY A 80 19.82 -1.73 5.49
CA GLY A 80 19.26 -1.47 4.16
C GLY A 80 18.24 -2.52 3.71
N HIS A 81 18.41 -3.77 4.14
CA HIS A 81 17.45 -4.84 3.87
C HIS A 81 16.15 -4.62 4.66
N ALA A 82 16.24 -4.28 5.94
CA ALA A 82 15.07 -3.96 6.77
C ALA A 82 14.26 -2.78 6.19
N LEU A 83 14.94 -1.74 5.70
CA LEU A 83 14.28 -0.60 5.06
C LEU A 83 13.54 -0.99 3.78
N ARG A 84 14.17 -1.79 2.92
CA ARG A 84 13.56 -2.27 1.67
C ARG A 84 12.31 -3.12 1.94
N GLU A 85 12.37 -3.99 2.94
CA GLU A 85 11.23 -4.81 3.36
C GLU A 85 10.06 -3.96 3.87
N TYR A 86 10.33 -2.84 4.54
CA TYR A 86 9.29 -1.90 4.96
C TYR A 86 8.61 -1.20 3.78
N TYR A 87 9.38 -0.70 2.81
CA TYR A 87 8.78 -0.09 1.62
C TYR A 87 8.01 -1.12 0.78
N LEU A 88 8.53 -2.34 0.63
CA LEU A 88 7.83 -3.42 -0.07
C LEU A 88 6.53 -3.78 0.64
N ALA A 89 6.55 -3.93 1.97
CA ALA A 89 5.36 -4.23 2.74
C ALA A 89 4.31 -3.14 2.60
N GLN A 90 4.70 -1.86 2.69
CA GLN A 90 3.79 -0.73 2.49
C GLN A 90 3.16 -0.72 1.09
N LEU A 91 3.96 -0.96 0.04
CA LEU A 91 3.46 -1.04 -1.33
C LEU A 91 2.47 -2.19 -1.51
N VAL A 92 2.78 -3.38 -1.00
CA VAL A 92 1.91 -4.55 -1.11
C VAL A 92 0.63 -4.32 -0.32
N ASN A 93 0.72 -3.78 0.89
CA ASN A 93 -0.43 -3.52 1.75
C ASN A 93 -1.36 -2.44 1.21
N SER A 94 -0.85 -1.48 0.44
CA SER A 94 -1.68 -0.43 -0.19
C SER A 94 -2.30 -0.84 -1.53
N THR A 95 -1.71 -1.82 -2.21
CA THR A 95 -2.16 -2.27 -3.54
C THR A 95 -3.01 -3.54 -3.51
N VAL A 96 -2.80 -4.42 -2.53
CA VAL A 96 -3.51 -5.71 -2.42
C VAL A 96 -4.59 -5.62 -1.34
N PRO A 97 -5.81 -6.13 -1.60
CA PRO A 97 -6.84 -6.23 -0.58
C PRO A 97 -6.36 -7.11 0.59
N GLY A 98 -6.49 -6.58 1.80
CA GLY A 98 -6.13 -7.28 3.04
C GLY A 98 -5.08 -6.58 3.91
N GLY A 99 -4.32 -5.61 3.39
CA GLY A 99 -3.51 -4.67 4.17
C GLY A 99 -2.37 -5.24 5.03
N VAL A 100 -2.20 -6.56 5.08
CA VAL A 100 -1.19 -7.27 5.91
C VAL A 100 -0.35 -8.27 5.11
N VAL A 101 -0.65 -8.45 3.83
CA VAL A 101 0.01 -9.43 2.94
C VAL A 101 1.51 -9.14 2.82
N GLY A 102 1.88 -7.86 2.78
CA GLY A 102 3.26 -7.40 2.79
C GLY A 102 4.01 -7.78 4.07
N ASP A 103 3.36 -7.62 5.23
CA ASP A 103 3.92 -7.99 6.53
C ASP A 103 4.06 -9.51 6.69
N ALA A 104 3.09 -10.28 6.21
CA ALA A 104 3.19 -11.74 6.17
C ALA A 104 4.37 -12.21 5.31
N GLY A 105 4.56 -11.58 4.15
CA GLY A 105 5.73 -11.84 3.29
C GLY A 105 7.06 -11.53 3.98
N ARG A 106 7.14 -10.42 4.71
CA ARG A 106 8.34 -10.09 5.51
C ARG A 106 8.62 -11.15 6.57
N ALA A 107 7.60 -11.58 7.32
CA ALA A 107 7.76 -12.57 8.39
C ALA A 107 8.25 -13.95 7.89
N VAL A 108 7.84 -14.34 6.68
CA VAL A 108 8.32 -15.59 6.05
C VAL A 108 9.77 -15.46 5.59
N ARG A 109 10.19 -14.30 5.05
CA ARG A 109 11.56 -14.07 4.57
C ARG A 109 12.58 -13.85 5.69
N SER A 110 12.12 -13.52 6.89
CA SER A 110 12.97 -13.30 8.08
C SER A 110 13.00 -14.49 9.05
N ARG A 111 12.45 -15.66 8.67
CA ARG A 111 12.70 -16.94 9.35
C ARG A 111 14.04 -17.51 8.90
#